data_AF-A0A7C1WQU4-F1
#
_entry.id   AF-A0A7C1WQU4-F1
#
_cell.length_a   1.000
_cell.length_b   1.000
_cell.length_c   1.000
_cell.angle_alpha   90.00
_cell.angle_beta   90.00
_cell.angle_gamma   90.00
#
_symmetry.space_group_name_H-M   'P 1'
#
loop_
_entity.id
_entity.type
_entity.pdbx_description
1 polymer ?
#
loop_
_entity_poly.entity_id
_entity_poly.type
_entity_poly.pdbx_seq_one_letter_code
_entity_poly.pdbx_strand_id
1 'polypeptide(L)'
;MHTARAVLRTLAPMLEFQVECNCPLGLDSCTTLKLTAARTRRAMISAKKQMNAGLYRVEGPAKLRVESGSFYALGRVYGQGNELVVPRGLVVCLKVEAPCVVEITGGTMTEAKPEEEVVDQWKVLAETLAEPGRILVVGETDSGKTTFSTFILNTALSKGLSVALIDADVGQNDVGWPGTVALACPSKPVSWLGELEPTAIYFVGSNTPMGCEDAVILGVVKLMRKASGRDLVVVNTDGWIADRRALSFKARLVESVEPDTLVVMEGGGASEALAKMFEGTKIRVVRAPTPPAAKGKERELRKMRREMSYLELLSKATVKQLKLREVKLWGHYTFNGRYDPRLSAALSAIMGFDVYAEECGSIVVLIANDDAACRKLQEAREQLAKLLNKETYTSCLSVTKGALVGLLDDRLECVGIGVVEDVNIKDGVIKLRTPFNIEGVRAMVFGRLRVSKEGIERERGPPPIA
;
A
#
# COMPACT_ATOMS: atom_id res chain seq x y z
N MET A 1 -23.74 -2.81 5.96
CA MET A 1 -22.58 -2.07 5.40
C MET A 1 -21.33 -2.94 5.18
N HIS A 2 -21.13 -4.05 5.93
CA HIS A 2 -19.97 -4.94 5.76
C HIS A 2 -19.91 -5.74 4.44
N THR A 3 -21.05 -6.02 3.79
CA THR A 3 -21.12 -6.81 2.55
C THR A 3 -20.93 -6.00 1.27
N ALA A 4 -21.24 -4.70 1.26
CA ALA A 4 -21.08 -3.84 0.08
C ALA A 4 -19.61 -3.48 -0.21
N ARG A 5 -18.76 -3.52 0.82
CA ARG A 5 -17.34 -3.12 0.77
C ARG A 5 -16.46 -4.16 0.08
N ALA A 6 -16.65 -5.44 0.43
CA ALA A 6 -16.06 -6.57 -0.30
C ALA A 6 -16.53 -6.55 -1.76
N VAL A 7 -17.84 -6.40 -2.01
CA VAL A 7 -18.41 -6.37 -3.36
C VAL A 7 -17.82 -5.25 -4.24
N LEU A 8 -17.59 -4.04 -3.72
CA LEU A 8 -16.94 -2.96 -4.48
C LEU A 8 -15.46 -3.25 -4.78
N ARG A 9 -14.68 -3.83 -3.85
CA ARG A 9 -13.29 -4.25 -4.12
C ARG A 9 -13.21 -5.45 -5.07
N THR A 10 -14.19 -6.33 -5.03
CA THR A 10 -14.31 -7.50 -5.91
C THR A 10 -14.79 -7.11 -7.32
N LEU A 11 -15.70 -6.13 -7.46
CA LEU A 11 -16.31 -5.72 -8.74
C LEU A 11 -15.64 -4.50 -9.39
N ALA A 12 -15.02 -3.58 -8.64
CA ALA A 12 -14.35 -2.41 -9.24
C ALA A 12 -13.26 -2.78 -10.27
N PRO A 13 -12.48 -3.86 -10.10
CA PRO A 13 -11.55 -4.32 -11.13
C PRO A 13 -12.24 -4.89 -12.38
N MET A 14 -13.50 -5.33 -12.25
CA MET A 14 -14.34 -5.84 -13.34
C MET A 14 -15.06 -4.74 -14.12
N LEU A 15 -15.17 -3.52 -13.59
CA LEU A 15 -15.85 -2.42 -14.28
C LEU A 15 -14.89 -1.75 -15.30
N GLU A 16 -15.36 -1.58 -16.54
CA GLU A 16 -14.71 -0.67 -17.51
C GLU A 16 -14.95 0.77 -17.04
N PHE A 17 -13.90 1.44 -16.58
CA PHE A 17 -13.91 2.89 -16.44
C PHE A 17 -13.34 3.50 -17.72
N GLN A 18 -14.19 4.08 -18.57
CA GLN A 18 -13.72 4.94 -19.65
C GLN A 18 -13.48 6.35 -19.10
N VAL A 19 -12.26 6.85 -19.27
CA VAL A 19 -11.96 8.27 -19.11
C VAL A 19 -12.19 8.91 -20.49
N GLU A 20 -13.38 9.44 -20.74
CA GLU A 20 -13.61 10.24 -21.94
C GLU A 20 -13.05 11.66 -21.72
N CYS A 21 -11.97 11.99 -22.42
CA CYS A 21 -11.46 13.35 -22.52
C CYS A 21 -12.08 14.01 -23.75
N ASN A 22 -13.26 14.62 -23.60
CA ASN A 22 -13.85 15.43 -24.67
C ASN A 22 -13.33 16.86 -24.56
N CYS A 23 -12.30 17.19 -25.33
CA CYS A 23 -11.89 18.57 -25.55
C CYS A 23 -11.90 18.87 -27.06
N PRO A 24 -12.92 19.57 -27.59
CA PRO A 24 -12.78 20.25 -28.85
C PRO A 24 -12.08 21.59 -28.57
N LEU A 25 -10.85 21.70 -29.06
CA LEU A 25 -10.10 22.94 -29.35
C LEU A 25 -9.97 23.97 -28.19
N GLY A 26 -8.73 24.03 -27.67
CA GLY A 26 -8.10 25.12 -26.90
C GLY A 26 -8.98 26.22 -26.31
N LEU A 27 -9.15 26.18 -24.99
CA LEU A 27 -9.24 27.33 -24.09
C LEU A 27 -9.11 26.82 -22.63
N ASP A 28 -8.29 27.52 -21.85
CA ASP A 28 -8.11 27.30 -20.42
C ASP A 28 -9.41 27.62 -19.67
N SER A 29 -10.02 26.61 -19.04
CA SER A 29 -10.76 26.65 -17.77
C SER A 29 -11.91 25.62 -17.73
N CYS A 30 -12.08 25.01 -16.56
CA CYS A 30 -13.21 24.19 -16.14
C CYS A 30 -13.32 22.79 -16.78
N THR A 31 -12.71 21.78 -16.14
CA THR A 31 -13.07 20.37 -16.34
C THR A 31 -13.71 19.80 -15.08
N THR A 32 -15.04 19.74 -15.10
CA THR A 32 -15.78 18.85 -14.22
C THR A 32 -15.61 17.44 -14.77
N LEU A 33 -14.70 16.65 -14.19
CA LEU A 33 -14.58 15.22 -14.46
C LEU A 33 -15.85 14.53 -13.95
N LYS A 34 -16.84 14.37 -14.83
CA LYS A 34 -17.99 13.50 -14.55
C LYS A 34 -17.52 12.06 -14.74
N LEU A 35 -17.28 11.36 -13.64
CA LEU A 35 -17.32 9.90 -13.58
C LEU A 35 -18.77 9.46 -13.83
N THR A 36 -19.20 9.46 -15.09
CA THR A 36 -20.33 8.62 -15.47
C THR A 36 -19.84 7.19 -15.42
N ALA A 37 -20.38 6.39 -14.49
CA ALA A 37 -20.41 4.95 -14.69
C ALA A 37 -21.02 4.73 -16.07
N ALA A 38 -20.19 4.39 -17.05
CA ALA A 38 -20.69 4.12 -18.38
C ALA A 38 -21.78 3.07 -18.19
N ARG A 39 -23.01 3.44 -18.55
CA ARG A 39 -24.16 2.56 -18.54
C ARG A 39 -24.02 1.54 -19.68
N THR A 40 -22.82 1.10 -20.00
CA THR A 40 -22.54 -0.11 -20.76
C THR A 40 -22.82 -1.27 -19.84
N ARG A 41 -24.11 -1.60 -19.70
CA ARG A 41 -24.51 -3.01 -19.66
C ARG A 41 -24.13 -3.65 -21.01
N ARG A 42 -22.83 -3.71 -21.35
CA ARG A 42 -22.36 -4.89 -22.05
C ARG A 42 -22.44 -5.96 -20.99
N ALA A 43 -23.51 -6.76 -21.03
CA ALA A 43 -23.55 -7.98 -20.26
C ALA A 43 -22.21 -8.67 -20.53
N MET A 44 -21.34 -8.76 -19.52
CA MET A 44 -20.19 -9.65 -19.64
C MET A 44 -20.81 -11.02 -19.89
N ILE A 45 -20.70 -11.50 -21.13
CA ILE A 45 -21.33 -12.74 -21.56
C ILE A 45 -20.72 -13.82 -20.68
N SER A 46 -21.54 -14.42 -19.81
CA SER A 46 -21.10 -15.58 -19.07
C SER A 46 -21.04 -16.76 -20.03
N ALA A 47 -19.94 -17.50 -19.97
CA ALA A 47 -19.73 -18.68 -20.79
C ALA A 47 -19.56 -19.89 -19.87
N LYS A 48 -20.23 -21.00 -20.19
CA LYS A 48 -19.93 -22.28 -19.56
C LYS A 48 -18.69 -22.86 -20.22
N LYS A 49 -17.71 -23.26 -19.41
CA LYS A 49 -16.51 -23.95 -19.88
C LYS A 49 -16.34 -25.24 -19.10
N GLN A 50 -16.11 -26.32 -19.85
CA GLN A 50 -15.67 -27.59 -19.30
C GLN A 50 -14.15 -27.66 -19.37
N MET A 51 -13.52 -27.99 -18.25
CA MET A 51 -12.09 -28.22 -18.10
C MET A 51 -11.87 -29.71 -17.84
N ASN A 52 -10.90 -30.31 -18.51
CA ASN A 52 -10.46 -31.68 -18.24
C ASN A 52 -9.30 -31.66 -17.25
N ALA A 53 -8.74 -32.81 -16.93
CA ALA A 53 -7.56 -32.87 -16.07
C ALA A 53 -6.39 -32.10 -16.72
N GLY A 54 -5.80 -31.16 -15.99
CA GLY A 54 -4.77 -30.27 -16.54
C GLY A 54 -4.59 -28.99 -15.71
N LEU A 55 -3.77 -28.08 -16.24
CA LEU A 55 -3.53 -26.76 -15.66
C LEU A 55 -4.14 -25.68 -16.55
N TYR A 56 -4.77 -24.69 -15.94
CA TYR A 56 -5.42 -23.59 -16.65
C TYR A 56 -5.05 -22.25 -16.04
N ARG A 57 -4.61 -21.30 -16.86
CA ARG A 57 -4.41 -19.90 -16.45
C ARG A 57 -5.69 -19.14 -16.66
N VAL A 58 -6.08 -18.36 -15.66
CA VAL A 58 -7.14 -17.38 -15.76
C VAL A 58 -6.53 -15.99 -15.61
N GLU A 59 -6.68 -15.15 -16.63
CA GLU A 59 -6.24 -13.75 -16.59
C GLU A 59 -7.42 -12.84 -16.24
N GLY A 60 -7.24 -12.02 -15.22
CA GLY A 60 -8.26 -11.09 -14.75
C GLY A 60 -8.36 -9.81 -15.59
N PRO A 61 -9.51 -9.11 -15.57
CA PRO A 61 -10.60 -9.31 -14.61
C PRO A 61 -11.55 -10.45 -15.00
N ALA A 62 -11.67 -11.46 -14.14
CA ALA A 62 -12.49 -12.64 -14.36
C ALA A 62 -13.19 -13.09 -13.08
N LYS A 63 -14.36 -13.72 -13.23
CA LYS A 63 -15.06 -14.41 -12.16
C LYS A 63 -15.44 -15.82 -12.64
N LEU A 64 -15.08 -16.84 -11.87
CA LEU A 64 -15.42 -18.23 -12.13
C LEU A 64 -16.34 -18.73 -11.01
N ARG A 65 -17.46 -19.34 -11.37
CA ARG A 65 -18.35 -20.07 -10.45
C ARG A 65 -18.36 -21.53 -10.84
N VAL A 66 -18.12 -22.43 -9.89
CA VAL A 66 -18.11 -23.87 -10.15
C VAL A 66 -19.55 -24.38 -10.22
N GLU A 67 -19.93 -24.96 -11.37
CA GLU A 67 -21.22 -25.62 -11.54
C GLU A 67 -21.16 -27.10 -11.13
N SER A 68 -20.09 -27.79 -11.51
CA SER A 68 -19.84 -29.19 -11.15
C SER A 68 -18.35 -29.53 -11.14
N GLY A 69 -17.98 -30.56 -10.39
CA GLY A 69 -16.58 -30.94 -10.18
C GLY A 69 -15.86 -29.99 -9.23
N SER A 70 -14.54 -29.93 -9.34
CA SER A 70 -13.71 -29.05 -8.51
C SER A 70 -12.36 -28.76 -9.15
N PHE A 71 -11.73 -27.67 -8.74
CA PHE A 71 -10.34 -27.36 -9.05
C PHE A 71 -9.59 -26.86 -7.81
N TYR A 72 -8.28 -26.97 -7.80
CA TYR A 72 -7.41 -26.43 -6.76
C TYR A 72 -6.72 -25.16 -7.25
N ALA A 73 -6.74 -24.11 -6.44
CA ALA A 73 -6.02 -22.86 -6.69
C ALA A 73 -5.79 -22.11 -5.37
N LEU A 74 -4.72 -21.33 -5.26
CA LEU A 74 -4.52 -20.39 -4.16
C LEU A 74 -4.63 -21.04 -2.77
N GLY A 75 -4.09 -22.25 -2.57
CA GLY A 75 -4.11 -22.93 -1.27
C GLY A 75 -5.45 -23.58 -0.89
N ARG A 76 -6.45 -23.64 -1.78
CA ARG A 76 -7.74 -24.28 -1.47
C ARG A 76 -8.38 -24.97 -2.67
N VAL A 77 -9.30 -25.88 -2.37
CA VAL A 77 -10.18 -26.51 -3.36
C VAL A 77 -11.44 -25.66 -3.54
N TYR A 78 -11.80 -25.40 -4.80
CA TYR A 78 -13.05 -24.76 -5.21
C TYR A 78 -13.99 -25.85 -5.72
N GLY A 79 -15.00 -26.20 -4.92
CA GLY A 79 -16.05 -27.14 -5.28
C GLY A 79 -17.30 -26.44 -5.79
N GLN A 80 -18.34 -27.23 -6.09
CA GLN A 80 -19.64 -26.73 -6.56
C GLN A 80 -20.17 -25.56 -5.73
N GLY A 81 -20.59 -24.49 -6.41
CA GLY A 81 -21.10 -23.28 -5.81
C GLY A 81 -20.04 -22.30 -5.30
N ASN A 82 -18.76 -22.69 -5.21
CA ASN A 82 -17.67 -21.77 -4.88
C ASN A 82 -17.39 -20.82 -6.04
N GLU A 83 -16.85 -19.65 -5.70
CA GLU A 83 -16.48 -18.61 -6.65
C GLU A 83 -15.01 -18.23 -6.48
N LEU A 84 -14.30 -18.11 -7.61
CA LEU A 84 -12.98 -17.52 -7.72
C LEU A 84 -13.10 -16.17 -8.43
N VAL A 85 -12.52 -15.12 -7.84
CA VAL A 85 -12.40 -13.82 -8.48
C VAL A 85 -10.93 -13.55 -8.77
N VAL A 86 -10.64 -13.20 -10.02
CA VAL A 86 -9.31 -12.83 -10.48
C VAL A 86 -9.32 -11.36 -10.88
N PRO A 87 -8.75 -10.46 -10.05
CA PRO A 87 -8.66 -9.04 -10.36
C PRO A 87 -7.83 -8.73 -11.61
N ARG A 88 -8.07 -7.54 -12.19
CA ARG A 88 -7.31 -7.04 -13.35
C ARG A 88 -5.80 -7.11 -13.13
N GLY A 89 -5.09 -7.72 -14.09
CA GLY A 89 -3.63 -7.86 -14.08
C GLY A 89 -3.09 -8.91 -13.10
N LEU A 90 -3.97 -9.73 -12.52
CA LEU A 90 -3.57 -10.98 -11.87
C LEU A 90 -3.85 -12.14 -12.82
N VAL A 91 -2.98 -13.14 -12.72
CA VAL A 91 -3.14 -14.42 -13.39
C VAL A 91 -3.13 -15.48 -12.30
N VAL A 92 -4.13 -16.36 -12.31
CA VAL A 92 -4.25 -17.47 -11.36
C VAL A 92 -4.20 -18.77 -12.15
N CYS A 93 -3.30 -19.67 -11.76
CA CYS A 93 -3.25 -21.02 -12.29
C CYS A 93 -4.16 -21.94 -11.47
N LEU A 94 -5.02 -22.67 -12.17
CA LEU A 94 -5.94 -23.68 -11.64
C LEU A 94 -5.36 -25.06 -11.93
N LYS A 95 -5.40 -25.95 -10.95
CA LYS A 95 -5.18 -27.38 -11.16
C LYS A 95 -6.49 -28.14 -11.13
N VAL A 96 -6.79 -28.85 -12.20
CA VAL A 96 -8.00 -29.66 -12.35
C VAL A 96 -7.58 -31.12 -12.39
N GLU A 97 -8.13 -31.96 -11.49
CA GLU A 97 -7.80 -33.40 -11.45
C GLU A 97 -8.85 -34.26 -12.14
N ALA A 98 -10.10 -33.80 -12.20
CA ALA A 98 -11.23 -34.47 -12.85
C ALA A 98 -12.11 -33.43 -13.57
N PRO A 99 -12.94 -33.84 -14.56
CA PRO A 99 -13.76 -32.90 -15.30
C PRO A 99 -14.51 -31.91 -14.42
N CYS A 100 -14.32 -30.62 -14.68
CA CYS A 100 -14.90 -29.52 -13.92
C CYS A 100 -15.60 -28.55 -14.88
N VAL A 101 -16.83 -28.16 -14.55
CA VAL A 101 -17.60 -27.19 -15.32
C VAL A 101 -17.70 -25.90 -14.51
N VAL A 102 -17.28 -24.80 -15.14
CA VAL A 102 -17.33 -23.46 -14.56
C VAL A 102 -18.14 -22.52 -15.44
N GLU A 103 -18.90 -21.63 -14.81
CA GLU A 103 -19.39 -20.43 -15.45
C GLU A 103 -18.31 -19.34 -15.30
N ILE A 104 -17.74 -18.87 -16.41
CA ILE A 104 -16.77 -17.79 -16.44
C ILE A 104 -17.39 -16.50 -16.96
N THR A 105 -17.16 -15.40 -16.25
CA THR A 105 -17.56 -14.05 -16.63
C THR A 105 -16.33 -13.16 -16.71
N GLY A 106 -16.07 -12.57 -17.88
CA GLY A 106 -14.89 -11.75 -18.14
C GLY A 106 -13.59 -12.55 -18.26
N GLY A 107 -12.49 -11.83 -18.51
CA GLY A 107 -11.13 -12.39 -18.58
C GLY A 107 -10.90 -13.41 -19.68
N THR A 108 -9.73 -14.03 -19.65
CA THR A 108 -9.34 -15.12 -20.56
C THR A 108 -8.96 -16.35 -19.76
N MET A 109 -9.15 -17.52 -20.37
CA MET A 109 -8.71 -18.79 -19.79
C MET A 109 -7.99 -19.61 -20.84
N THR A 110 -6.76 -20.02 -20.55
CA THR A 110 -5.87 -20.77 -21.43
C THR A 110 -5.30 -21.98 -20.71
N GLU A 111 -5.06 -23.06 -21.44
CA GLU A 111 -4.37 -24.23 -20.89
C GLU A 111 -2.87 -23.92 -20.73
N ALA A 112 -2.27 -24.42 -19.65
CA ALA A 112 -0.87 -24.23 -19.32
C ALA A 112 -0.16 -25.59 -19.26
N LYS A 113 1.12 -25.60 -19.64
CA LYS A 113 1.93 -26.81 -19.51
C LYS A 113 2.48 -26.96 -18.09
N PRO A 114 2.62 -28.19 -17.56
CA PRO A 114 3.17 -28.42 -16.22
C PRO A 114 4.52 -27.73 -15.95
N GLU A 115 5.41 -27.69 -16.95
CA GLU A 115 6.73 -27.05 -16.83
C GLU A 115 6.70 -25.52 -16.73
N GLU A 116 5.58 -24.88 -17.02
CA GLU A 116 5.44 -23.42 -16.99
C GLU A 116 4.82 -22.91 -15.68
N GLU A 117 4.39 -23.81 -14.80
CA GLU A 117 3.62 -23.51 -13.60
C GLU A 117 4.17 -24.25 -12.37
N VAL A 118 3.90 -23.69 -11.18
CA VAL A 118 4.47 -24.19 -9.92
C VAL A 118 3.40 -24.53 -8.87
N VAL A 119 2.14 -24.68 -9.30
CA VAL A 119 0.98 -24.87 -8.41
C VAL A 119 1.13 -26.11 -7.52
N ASP A 120 1.71 -27.18 -8.05
CA ASP A 120 1.93 -28.42 -7.29
C ASP A 120 3.01 -28.25 -6.23
N GLN A 121 4.13 -27.64 -6.59
CA GLN A 121 5.21 -27.32 -5.66
C GLN A 121 4.70 -26.38 -4.56
N TRP A 122 3.93 -25.35 -4.93
CA TRP A 122 3.33 -24.42 -3.97
C TRP A 122 2.28 -25.09 -3.08
N LYS A 123 1.52 -26.07 -3.57
CA LYS A 123 0.61 -26.88 -2.73
C LYS A 123 1.38 -27.59 -1.63
N VAL A 124 2.40 -28.36 -2.00
CA VAL A 124 3.23 -29.13 -1.05
C VAL A 124 3.93 -28.21 -0.04
N LEU A 125 4.51 -27.11 -0.52
CA LEU A 125 5.17 -26.14 0.36
C LEU A 125 4.18 -25.47 1.30
N ALA A 126 3.02 -25.01 0.81
CA ALA A 126 2.00 -24.39 1.66
C ALA A 126 1.44 -25.37 2.69
N GLU A 127 1.24 -26.64 2.34
CA GLU A 127 0.84 -27.69 3.29
C GLU A 127 1.90 -27.90 4.39
N THR A 128 3.18 -27.82 4.04
CA THR A 128 4.29 -27.94 5.01
C THR A 128 4.43 -26.71 5.90
N LEU A 129 4.21 -25.51 5.33
CA LEU A 129 4.37 -24.22 6.01
C LEU A 129 3.15 -23.80 6.84
N ALA A 130 1.99 -24.41 6.60
CA ALA A 130 0.76 -24.15 7.34
C ALA A 130 0.81 -24.84 8.72
N GLU A 131 1.68 -24.33 9.59
CA GLU A 131 1.89 -24.71 11.00
C GLU A 131 2.08 -23.45 11.87
N PRO A 132 1.91 -23.51 13.20
CA PRO A 132 2.10 -22.36 14.06
C PRO A 132 3.51 -21.77 13.97
N GLY A 133 3.63 -20.45 13.90
CA GLY A 133 4.91 -19.75 13.82
C GLY A 133 4.84 -18.44 13.03
N ARG A 134 6.00 -17.94 12.63
CA ARG A 134 6.19 -16.70 11.88
C ARG A 134 6.90 -16.99 10.57
N ILE A 135 6.29 -16.56 9.47
CA ILE A 135 6.83 -16.72 8.12
C ILE A 135 7.09 -15.34 7.53
N LEU A 136 8.31 -15.09 7.07
CA LEU A 136 8.65 -13.92 6.28
C LEU A 136 8.89 -14.34 4.84
N VAL A 137 8.17 -13.73 3.90
CA VAL A 137 8.26 -14.05 2.46
C VAL A 137 9.03 -12.94 1.74
N VAL A 138 10.18 -13.28 1.17
CA VAL A 138 11.09 -12.37 0.46
C VAL A 138 11.38 -12.88 -0.95
N GLY A 139 11.82 -11.99 -1.83
CA GLY A 139 12.07 -12.32 -3.23
C GLY A 139 11.96 -11.11 -4.14
N GLU A 140 12.49 -11.23 -5.35
CA GLU A 140 12.47 -10.18 -6.37
C GLU A 140 11.06 -9.75 -6.78
N THR A 141 10.94 -8.65 -7.51
CA THR A 141 9.64 -8.20 -7.99
C THR A 141 9.06 -9.22 -8.99
N ASP A 142 7.74 -9.44 -8.93
CA ASP A 142 7.00 -10.42 -9.76
C ASP A 142 7.38 -11.90 -9.58
N SER A 143 8.10 -12.25 -8.50
CA SER A 143 8.39 -13.64 -8.12
C SER A 143 7.19 -14.44 -7.56
N GLY A 144 6.00 -13.85 -7.48
CA GLY A 144 4.81 -14.54 -6.96
C GLY A 144 4.62 -14.51 -5.43
N LYS A 145 5.42 -13.74 -4.67
CA LYS A 145 5.31 -13.59 -3.19
C LYS A 145 3.89 -13.42 -2.66
N THR A 146 3.15 -12.45 -3.20
CA THR A 146 1.75 -12.17 -2.81
C THR A 146 0.86 -13.39 -3.02
N THR A 147 0.99 -14.05 -4.18
CA THR A 147 0.22 -15.25 -4.51
C THR A 147 0.60 -16.40 -3.58
N PHE A 148 1.89 -16.64 -3.35
CA PHE A 148 2.34 -17.70 -2.46
C PHE A 148 1.95 -17.44 -1.00
N SER A 149 1.97 -16.18 -0.56
CA SER A 149 1.42 -15.78 0.75
C SER A 149 -0.08 -16.11 0.85
N THR A 150 -0.84 -15.96 -0.25
CA THR A 150 -2.25 -16.37 -0.32
C THR A 150 -2.40 -17.89 -0.21
N PHE A 151 -1.50 -18.68 -0.83
CA PHE A 151 -1.48 -20.14 -0.66
C PHE A 151 -1.28 -20.53 0.80
N ILE A 152 -0.24 -20.01 1.46
CA ILE A 152 0.05 -20.31 2.87
C ILE A 152 -1.14 -19.93 3.76
N LEU A 153 -1.68 -18.72 3.57
CA LEU A 153 -2.81 -18.19 4.34
C LEU A 153 -4.05 -19.07 4.20
N ASN A 154 -4.46 -19.40 2.98
CA ASN A 154 -5.65 -20.21 2.74
C ASN A 154 -5.49 -21.66 3.22
N THR A 155 -4.31 -22.24 3.05
CA THR A 155 -3.99 -23.59 3.56
C THR A 155 -3.99 -23.63 5.09
N ALA A 156 -3.46 -22.60 5.76
CA ALA A 156 -3.49 -22.54 7.22
C ALA A 156 -4.91 -22.36 7.76
N LEU A 157 -5.74 -21.52 7.12
CA LEU A 157 -7.15 -21.37 7.49
C LEU A 157 -7.95 -22.66 7.29
N SER A 158 -7.67 -23.44 6.23
CA SER A 158 -8.36 -24.72 6.00
C SER A 158 -8.00 -25.79 7.03
N LYS A 159 -6.82 -25.68 7.66
CA LYS A 159 -6.40 -26.48 8.82
C LYS A 159 -6.96 -25.98 10.15
N GLY A 160 -7.74 -24.90 10.17
CA GLY A 160 -8.33 -24.34 11.38
C GLY A 160 -7.38 -23.47 12.22
N LEU A 161 -6.22 -23.08 11.67
CA LEU A 161 -5.30 -22.16 12.35
C LEU A 161 -5.84 -20.73 12.30
N SER A 162 -5.61 -19.97 13.37
CA SER A 162 -5.80 -18.52 13.37
C SER A 162 -4.61 -17.84 12.71
N VAL A 163 -4.88 -17.07 11.64
CA VAL A 163 -3.82 -16.47 10.80
C VAL A 163 -3.85 -14.95 10.90
N ALA A 164 -2.67 -14.33 11.00
CA ALA A 164 -2.45 -12.93 10.69
C ALA A 164 -1.58 -12.79 9.43
N LEU A 165 -1.92 -11.82 8.60
CA LEU A 165 -1.14 -11.43 7.44
C LEU A 165 -0.69 -9.98 7.63
N ILE A 166 0.61 -9.75 7.53
CA ILE A 166 1.17 -8.41 7.43
C ILE A 166 1.61 -8.19 5.99
N ASP A 167 0.98 -7.24 5.31
CA ASP A 167 1.42 -6.80 3.99
C ASP A 167 2.34 -5.59 4.15
N ALA A 168 3.63 -5.81 3.92
CA ALA A 168 4.69 -4.82 4.01
C ALA A 168 5.20 -4.33 2.65
N ASP A 169 4.53 -4.67 1.54
CA ASP A 169 4.80 -4.02 0.26
C ASP A 169 4.19 -2.62 0.23
N VAL A 170 4.97 -1.62 0.65
CA VAL A 170 4.52 -0.22 0.67
C VAL A 170 4.18 0.34 -0.72
N GLY A 171 4.67 -0.29 -1.79
CA GLY A 171 4.43 0.13 -3.16
C GLY A 171 3.16 -0.50 -3.76
N GLN A 172 2.87 -1.75 -3.44
CA GLN A 172 1.70 -2.48 -3.92
C GLN A 172 1.01 -3.21 -2.74
N ASN A 173 0.58 -2.43 -1.75
CA ASN A 173 -0.11 -2.99 -0.60
C ASN A 173 -1.52 -3.39 -1.02
N ASP A 174 -1.80 -4.70 -1.04
CA ASP A 174 -3.10 -5.25 -1.42
C ASP A 174 -4.11 -5.11 -0.28
N VAL A 175 -3.66 -5.21 0.98
CA VAL A 175 -4.55 -5.16 2.17
C VAL A 175 -4.93 -3.71 2.53
N GLY A 176 -3.92 -2.86 2.68
CA GLY A 176 -4.04 -1.46 3.07
C GLY A 176 -4.08 -0.52 1.88
N TRP A 177 -3.27 0.53 1.94
CA TRP A 177 -3.10 1.49 0.85
C TRP A 177 -1.61 1.67 0.54
N PRO A 178 -1.25 2.13 -0.67
CA PRO A 178 0.13 2.48 -0.96
C PRO A 178 0.67 3.50 0.05
N GLY A 179 1.90 3.30 0.50
CA GLY A 179 2.49 4.09 1.60
C GLY A 179 2.21 3.55 3.00
N THR A 180 1.61 2.37 3.14
CA THR A 180 1.33 1.74 4.43
C THR A 180 1.93 0.33 4.54
N VAL A 181 2.12 -0.13 5.77
CA VAL A 181 2.17 -1.55 6.14
C VAL A 181 0.82 -1.87 6.78
N ALA A 182 0.22 -3.00 6.44
CA ALA A 182 -1.13 -3.34 6.89
C ALA A 182 -1.18 -4.73 7.53
N LEU A 183 -1.92 -4.86 8.63
CA LEU A 183 -2.25 -6.13 9.28
C LEU A 183 -3.68 -6.51 8.93
N ALA A 184 -3.91 -7.76 8.58
CA ALA A 184 -5.24 -8.37 8.48
C ALA A 184 -5.28 -9.70 9.23
N CYS A 185 -6.44 -10.01 9.81
CA CYS A 185 -6.69 -11.27 10.53
C CYS A 185 -7.92 -11.97 9.94
N PRO A 186 -7.79 -12.63 8.77
CA PRO A 186 -8.93 -13.26 8.11
C PRO A 186 -9.49 -14.42 8.93
N SER A 187 -10.81 -14.61 8.82
CA SER A 187 -11.51 -15.79 9.34
C SER A 187 -11.97 -16.74 8.24
N LYS A 188 -11.77 -16.39 6.97
CA LYS A 188 -12.19 -17.17 5.79
C LYS A 188 -11.14 -17.05 4.69
N PRO A 189 -10.97 -18.08 3.84
CA PRO A 189 -10.00 -18.04 2.75
C PRO A 189 -10.42 -17.04 1.66
N VAL A 190 -9.44 -16.44 0.97
CA VAL A 190 -9.62 -15.35 -0.01
C VAL A 190 -9.15 -15.72 -1.42
N SER A 191 -9.68 -15.06 -2.45
CA SER A 191 -9.20 -15.23 -3.84
C SER A 191 -7.98 -14.37 -4.16
N TRP A 192 -7.73 -13.34 -3.36
CA TRP A 192 -6.57 -12.46 -3.43
C TRP A 192 -6.50 -11.62 -2.15
N LEU A 193 -5.33 -11.08 -1.83
CA LEU A 193 -5.13 -10.38 -0.55
C LEU A 193 -5.96 -9.10 -0.41
N GLY A 194 -6.37 -8.44 -1.50
CA GLY A 194 -7.19 -7.23 -1.41
C GLY A 194 -8.66 -7.45 -1.08
N GLU A 195 -9.12 -8.70 -0.92
CA GLU A 195 -10.40 -8.99 -0.24
C GLU A 195 -10.32 -8.70 1.26
N LEU A 196 -9.11 -8.64 1.82
CA LEU A 196 -8.89 -8.41 3.24
C LEU A 196 -9.10 -6.94 3.60
N GLU A 197 -9.74 -6.72 4.74
CA GLU A 197 -9.82 -5.42 5.37
C GLU A 197 -8.73 -5.32 6.44
N PRO A 198 -7.98 -4.20 6.49
CA PRO A 198 -6.94 -4.04 7.49
C PRO A 198 -7.55 -3.91 8.88
N THR A 199 -7.05 -4.70 9.84
CA THR A 199 -7.37 -4.57 11.27
C THR A 199 -6.50 -3.52 11.96
N ALA A 200 -5.31 -3.27 11.42
CA ALA A 200 -4.44 -2.17 11.81
C ALA A 200 -3.54 -1.78 10.63
N ILE A 201 -3.08 -0.53 10.61
CA ILE A 201 -2.12 -0.03 9.63
C ILE A 201 -0.98 0.70 10.33
N TYR A 202 0.13 0.83 9.63
CA TYR A 202 1.23 1.73 9.97
C TYR A 202 1.54 2.59 8.76
N PHE A 203 1.62 3.90 8.95
CA PHE A 203 1.90 4.83 7.85
C PHE A 203 3.40 5.00 7.67
N VAL A 204 3.88 4.64 6.49
CA VAL A 204 5.28 4.85 6.05
C VAL A 204 5.39 6.13 5.21
N GLY A 205 4.35 6.45 4.44
CA GLY A 205 4.27 7.68 3.64
C GLY A 205 5.13 7.67 2.37
N SER A 206 5.59 6.50 1.93
CA SER A 206 6.35 6.32 0.69
C SER A 206 5.93 5.03 -0.01
N ASN A 207 5.90 5.01 -1.34
CA ASN A 207 5.59 3.82 -2.14
C ASN A 207 6.86 3.02 -2.51
N THR A 208 7.98 3.32 -1.84
CA THR A 208 9.22 2.56 -1.88
C THR A 208 9.82 2.53 -0.47
N PRO A 209 10.42 1.40 -0.05
CA PRO A 209 11.15 1.35 1.22
C PRO A 209 12.41 2.24 1.18
N MET A 210 12.93 2.57 0.00
CA MET A 210 14.16 3.35 -0.13
C MET A 210 14.03 4.73 0.53
N GLY A 211 14.86 4.98 1.54
CA GLY A 211 14.85 6.19 2.35
C GLY A 211 13.80 6.21 3.47
N CYS A 212 13.07 5.12 3.66
CA CYS A 212 12.07 4.92 4.72
C CYS A 212 12.20 3.51 5.34
N GLU A 213 13.39 2.91 5.28
CA GLU A 213 13.64 1.52 5.66
C GLU A 213 13.30 1.24 7.13
N ASP A 214 13.70 2.17 8.00
CA ASP A 214 13.43 2.17 9.44
C ASP A 214 11.93 2.23 9.74
N ALA A 215 11.18 3.08 9.02
CA ALA A 215 9.74 3.19 9.15
C ALA A 215 9.03 1.90 8.73
N VAL A 216 9.50 1.22 7.66
CA VAL A 216 8.94 -0.09 7.25
C VAL A 216 9.21 -1.14 8.34
N ILE A 217 10.45 -1.27 8.81
CA ILE A 217 10.81 -2.23 9.88
C ILE A 217 9.99 -1.96 11.14
N LEU A 218 9.93 -0.70 11.60
CA LEU A 218 9.16 -0.32 12.78
C LEU A 218 7.66 -0.62 12.60
N GLY A 219 7.11 -0.37 11.41
CA GLY A 219 5.73 -0.69 11.07
C GLY A 219 5.43 -2.18 11.18
N VAL A 220 6.29 -3.02 10.59
CA VAL A 220 6.16 -4.48 10.70
C VAL A 220 6.25 -4.93 12.16
N VAL A 221 7.25 -4.48 12.92
CA VAL A 221 7.42 -4.86 14.34
C VAL A 221 6.21 -4.44 15.19
N LYS A 222 5.68 -3.22 15.00
CA LYS A 222 4.48 -2.77 15.71
C LYS A 222 3.25 -3.63 15.38
N LEU A 223 3.08 -4.00 14.11
CA LEU A 223 1.96 -4.84 13.68
C LEU A 223 2.12 -6.31 14.09
N MET A 224 3.35 -6.83 14.15
CA MET A 224 3.65 -8.14 14.71
C MET A 224 3.20 -8.25 16.18
N ARG A 225 3.38 -7.19 16.98
CA ARG A 225 2.87 -7.16 18.37
C ARG A 225 1.35 -7.24 18.42
N LYS A 226 0.65 -6.56 17.50
CA LYS A 226 -0.83 -6.64 17.38
C LYS A 226 -1.32 -7.99 16.85
N ALA A 227 -0.49 -8.71 16.10
CA ALA A 227 -0.74 -10.06 15.64
C ALA A 227 -0.44 -11.14 16.70
N SER A 228 0.01 -10.75 17.90
CA SER A 228 0.28 -11.70 18.98
C SER A 228 -0.96 -12.53 19.33
N GLY A 229 -0.74 -13.81 19.64
CA GLY A 229 -1.80 -14.78 19.91
C GLY A 229 -2.45 -15.41 18.68
N ARG A 230 -2.00 -15.09 17.47
CA ARG A 230 -2.34 -15.87 16.26
C ARG A 230 -1.39 -17.06 16.15
N ASP A 231 -1.92 -18.19 15.69
CA ASP A 231 -1.13 -19.40 15.49
C ASP A 231 -0.06 -19.16 14.44
N LEU A 232 -0.43 -18.56 13.31
CA LEU A 232 0.49 -18.27 12.20
C LEU A 232 0.46 -16.79 11.83
N VAL A 233 1.64 -16.19 11.69
CA VAL A 233 1.81 -14.84 11.12
C VAL A 233 2.62 -14.91 9.83
N VAL A 234 2.04 -14.48 8.71
CA VAL A 234 2.70 -14.40 7.40
C VAL A 234 3.00 -12.94 7.08
N VAL A 235 4.27 -12.61 6.82
CA VAL A 235 4.71 -11.27 6.44
C VAL A 235 5.08 -11.28 4.95
N ASN A 236 4.21 -10.68 4.11
CA ASN A 236 4.49 -10.42 2.70
C ASN A 236 5.33 -9.15 2.57
N THR A 237 6.34 -9.15 1.70
CA THR A 237 7.26 -8.01 1.55
C THR A 237 7.33 -7.48 0.12
N ASP A 238 7.87 -6.27 -0.04
CA ASP A 238 8.17 -5.70 -1.34
C ASP A 238 9.30 -6.46 -2.09
N GLY A 239 9.43 -6.19 -3.39
CA GLY A 239 10.40 -6.83 -4.28
C GLY A 239 11.81 -6.22 -4.33
N TRP A 240 12.17 -5.28 -3.45
CA TRP A 240 13.47 -4.63 -3.44
C TRP A 240 14.51 -5.48 -2.71
N ILE A 241 15.39 -6.14 -3.48
CA ILE A 241 16.41 -7.07 -2.94
C ILE A 241 17.74 -7.06 -3.72
N ALA A 242 17.82 -6.36 -4.86
CA ALA A 242 18.92 -6.50 -5.81
C ALA A 242 20.21 -5.76 -5.43
N ASP A 243 20.11 -4.63 -4.73
CA ASP A 243 21.27 -3.80 -4.40
C ASP A 243 21.72 -3.94 -2.94
N ARG A 244 22.91 -3.42 -2.63
CA ARG A 244 23.52 -3.49 -1.28
C ARG A 244 22.60 -2.90 -0.20
N ARG A 245 21.90 -1.81 -0.50
CA ARG A 245 21.02 -1.13 0.46
C ARG A 245 19.78 -1.99 0.70
N ALA A 246 19.23 -2.57 -0.36
CA ALA A 246 18.12 -3.52 -0.29
C ALA A 246 18.46 -4.76 0.54
N LEU A 247 19.62 -5.38 0.29
CA LEU A 247 20.09 -6.53 1.07
C LEU A 247 20.26 -6.19 2.55
N SER A 248 20.88 -5.06 2.88
CA SER A 248 21.05 -4.61 4.27
C SER A 248 19.70 -4.35 4.95
N PHE A 249 18.75 -3.73 4.24
CA PHE A 249 17.39 -3.52 4.71
C PHE A 249 16.67 -4.84 4.99
N LYS A 250 16.69 -5.78 4.05
CA LYS A 250 16.02 -7.08 4.21
C LYS A 250 16.66 -7.91 5.33
N ALA A 251 17.98 -7.89 5.48
CA ALA A 251 18.66 -8.57 6.59
C ALA A 251 18.20 -8.01 7.96
N ARG A 252 18.12 -6.68 8.10
CA ARG A 252 17.60 -6.03 9.32
C ARG A 252 16.12 -6.30 9.55
N LEU A 253 15.34 -6.43 8.48
CA LEU A 253 13.93 -6.82 8.58
C LEU A 253 13.80 -8.25 9.10
N VAL A 254 14.57 -9.20 8.57
CA VAL A 254 14.60 -10.60 9.07
C VAL A 254 15.02 -10.63 10.53
N GLU A 255 16.09 -9.91 10.90
CA GLU A 255 16.56 -9.78 12.29
C GLU A 255 15.48 -9.21 13.22
N SER A 256 14.74 -8.20 12.78
CA SER A 256 13.71 -7.54 13.60
C SER A 256 12.41 -8.34 13.72
N VAL A 257 12.06 -9.13 12.70
CA VAL A 257 10.86 -9.98 12.68
C VAL A 257 11.09 -11.27 13.46
N GLU A 258 12.33 -11.76 13.48
CA GLU A 258 12.71 -13.07 14.03
C GLU A 258 11.75 -14.19 13.55
N PRO A 259 11.67 -14.43 12.21
CA PRO A 259 10.77 -15.44 11.69
C PRO A 259 11.29 -16.85 12.02
N ASP A 260 10.37 -17.80 12.26
CA ASP A 260 10.70 -19.22 12.36
C ASP A 260 11.10 -19.77 10.98
N THR A 261 10.44 -19.28 9.93
CA THR A 261 10.74 -19.63 8.54
C THR A 261 10.91 -18.40 7.65
N LEU A 262 12.02 -18.35 6.93
CA LEU A 262 12.27 -17.41 5.84
C LEU A 262 11.99 -18.09 4.50
N VAL A 263 10.90 -17.71 3.86
CA VAL A 263 10.59 -18.14 2.49
C VAL A 263 11.27 -17.21 1.51
N VAL A 264 12.14 -17.76 0.67
CA VAL A 264 12.84 -17.05 -0.39
C VAL A 264 12.29 -17.50 -1.74
N MET A 265 11.63 -16.60 -2.47
CA MET A 265 11.20 -16.91 -3.83
C MET A 265 12.42 -16.95 -4.75
N GLU A 266 12.54 -18.02 -5.54
CA GLU A 266 13.60 -18.19 -6.53
C GLU A 266 13.48 -17.12 -7.63
N GLY A 267 14.60 -16.63 -8.16
CA GLY A 267 14.61 -15.49 -9.08
C GLY A 267 15.94 -15.33 -9.81
N GLY A 268 16.27 -14.11 -10.24
CA GLY A 268 17.51 -13.77 -10.96
C GLY A 268 18.80 -13.85 -10.15
N GLY A 269 18.75 -14.43 -8.95
CA GLY A 269 19.90 -14.69 -8.07
C GLY A 269 20.11 -13.68 -6.95
N ALA A 270 19.46 -12.51 -6.98
CA ALA A 270 19.60 -11.51 -5.92
C ALA A 270 19.03 -12.01 -4.58
N SER A 271 17.91 -12.73 -4.64
CA SER A 271 17.25 -13.30 -3.46
C SER A 271 18.09 -14.39 -2.78
N GLU A 272 18.94 -15.08 -3.56
CA GLU A 272 19.82 -16.14 -3.08
C GLU A 272 20.94 -15.60 -2.17
N ALA A 273 21.44 -14.40 -2.45
CA ALA A 273 22.42 -13.74 -1.57
C ALA A 273 21.85 -13.53 -0.16
N LEU A 274 20.58 -13.16 -0.05
CA LEU A 274 19.89 -13.01 1.23
C LEU A 274 19.68 -14.38 1.90
N ALA A 275 19.27 -15.41 1.15
CA ALA A 275 19.07 -16.76 1.66
C ALA A 275 20.33 -17.28 2.38
N LYS A 276 21.49 -17.18 1.71
CA LYS A 276 22.80 -17.62 2.22
C LYS A 276 23.22 -16.93 3.51
N MET A 277 22.75 -15.70 3.79
CA MET A 277 23.06 -15.01 5.06
C MET A 277 22.41 -15.69 6.27
N PHE A 278 21.33 -16.45 6.05
CA PHE A 278 20.55 -17.08 7.12
C PHE A 278 20.68 -18.61 7.12
N GLU A 279 21.35 -19.20 6.14
CA GLU A 279 21.70 -20.63 6.17
C GLU A 279 22.59 -20.95 7.38
N GLY A 280 22.30 -22.05 8.06
CA GLY A 280 23.02 -22.45 9.28
C GLY A 280 22.61 -21.67 10.54
N THR A 281 21.67 -20.70 10.44
CA THR A 281 21.06 -20.06 11.62
C THR A 281 19.88 -20.86 12.15
N LYS A 282 19.25 -20.39 13.24
CA LYS A 282 18.01 -20.97 13.78
C LYS A 282 16.79 -20.81 12.85
N ILE A 283 16.87 -19.95 11.84
CA ILE A 283 15.77 -19.64 10.92
C ILE A 283 15.73 -20.72 9.84
N ARG A 284 14.57 -21.37 9.67
CA ARG A 284 14.37 -22.33 8.59
C ARG A 284 14.30 -21.58 7.25
N VAL A 285 15.30 -21.74 6.40
CA VAL A 285 15.29 -21.14 5.05
C VAL A 285 14.60 -22.11 4.07
N VAL A 286 13.52 -21.65 3.44
CA VAL A 286 12.75 -22.43 2.45
C VAL A 286 12.78 -21.71 1.12
N ARG A 287 13.20 -22.39 0.06
CA ARG A 287 13.16 -21.87 -1.31
C ARG A 287 11.83 -22.26 -1.97
N ALA A 288 11.15 -21.27 -2.55
CA ALA A 288 9.90 -21.47 -3.26
C ALA A 288 10.08 -21.10 -4.74
N PRO A 289 9.70 -21.98 -5.67
CA PRO A 289 9.92 -21.72 -7.10
C PRO A 289 9.03 -20.58 -7.58
N THR A 290 9.55 -19.79 -8.52
CA THR A 290 8.78 -18.77 -9.24
C THR A 290 8.25 -19.35 -10.55
N PRO A 291 6.97 -19.13 -10.92
CA PRO A 291 6.45 -19.59 -12.20
C PRO A 291 7.32 -19.06 -13.37
N PRO A 292 7.87 -19.92 -14.26
CA PRO A 292 8.68 -19.47 -15.40
C PRO A 292 7.92 -18.54 -16.35
N ALA A 293 6.59 -18.69 -16.44
CA ALA A 293 5.72 -17.86 -17.25
C ALA A 293 5.34 -16.51 -16.59
N ALA A 294 5.86 -16.21 -15.40
CA ALA A 294 5.62 -14.93 -14.72
C ALA A 294 6.23 -13.78 -15.55
N LYS A 295 5.44 -13.18 -16.43
CA LYS A 295 5.82 -11.95 -17.11
C LYS A 295 5.91 -10.83 -16.08
N GLY A 296 6.98 -10.03 -16.17
CA GLY A 296 7.11 -8.83 -15.34
C GLY A 296 5.89 -7.92 -15.56
N LYS A 297 5.25 -7.51 -14.46
CA LYS A 297 4.18 -6.51 -14.51
C LYS A 297 4.80 -5.19 -14.91
N GLU A 298 4.35 -4.64 -16.03
CA GLU A 298 4.82 -3.34 -16.51
C GLU A 298 4.70 -2.28 -15.41
N ARG A 299 5.70 -1.40 -15.33
CA ARG A 299 5.77 -0.29 -14.38
C ARG A 299 4.48 0.54 -14.37
N GLU A 300 3.87 0.73 -15.54
CA GLU A 300 2.61 1.46 -15.72
C GLU A 300 1.42 0.75 -15.08
N LEU A 301 1.33 -0.58 -15.19
CA LEU A 301 0.27 -1.34 -14.51
C LEU A 301 0.36 -1.22 -12.99
N ARG A 302 1.58 -1.24 -12.44
CA ARG A 302 1.81 -1.05 -10.99
C ARG A 302 1.41 0.37 -10.55
N LYS A 303 1.71 1.38 -11.37
CA LYS A 303 1.29 2.76 -11.12
C LYS A 303 -0.23 2.88 -11.15
N MET A 304 -0.87 2.36 -12.19
CA MET A 304 -2.32 2.33 -12.34
C MET A 304 -3.01 1.70 -11.12
N ARG A 305 -2.50 0.57 -10.60
CA ARG A 305 -3.05 -0.09 -9.39
C ARG A 305 -2.99 0.80 -8.15
N ARG A 306 -1.87 1.52 -7.96
CA ARG A 306 -1.76 2.50 -6.86
C ARG A 306 -2.76 3.63 -7.02
N GLU A 307 -2.87 4.19 -8.22
CA GLU A 307 -3.80 5.29 -8.50
C GLU A 307 -5.25 4.86 -8.31
N MET A 308 -5.62 3.64 -8.70
CA MET A 308 -6.93 3.06 -8.41
C MET A 308 -7.17 2.89 -6.90
N SER A 309 -6.14 2.51 -6.14
CA SER A 309 -6.23 2.41 -4.67
C SER A 309 -6.45 3.77 -4.01
N TYR A 310 -5.79 4.82 -4.50
CA TYR A 310 -6.02 6.19 -4.05
C TYR A 310 -7.40 6.69 -4.44
N LEU A 311 -7.86 6.41 -5.67
CA LEU A 311 -9.19 6.79 -6.11
C LEU A 311 -10.28 6.11 -5.25
N GLU A 312 -10.10 4.83 -4.91
CA GLU A 312 -11.00 4.11 -4.00
C GLU A 312 -11.06 4.81 -2.62
N LEU A 313 -9.91 5.15 -2.05
CA LEU A 313 -9.80 5.89 -0.79
C LEU A 313 -10.55 7.23 -0.86
N LEU A 314 -10.28 8.02 -1.90
CA LEU A 314 -10.79 9.39 -2.05
C LEU A 314 -12.28 9.42 -2.43
N SER A 315 -12.80 8.41 -3.12
CA SER A 315 -14.22 8.31 -3.49
C SER A 315 -15.15 8.24 -2.27
N LYS A 316 -14.64 7.73 -1.14
CA LYS A 316 -15.35 7.60 0.13
C LYS A 316 -15.05 8.75 1.10
N ALA A 317 -14.16 9.67 0.70
CA ALA A 317 -13.60 10.68 1.59
C ALA A 317 -14.42 11.98 1.56
N THR A 318 -14.58 12.57 2.74
CA THR A 318 -15.10 13.93 2.91
C THR A 318 -13.97 14.86 3.34
N VAL A 319 -14.14 16.17 3.14
CA VAL A 319 -13.22 17.16 3.70
C VAL A 319 -13.54 17.35 5.18
N LYS A 320 -12.53 17.17 6.02
CA LYS A 320 -12.61 17.33 7.47
C LYS A 320 -11.59 18.37 7.92
N GLN A 321 -11.90 19.11 8.98
CA GLN A 321 -11.03 20.17 9.48
C GLN A 321 -10.45 19.77 10.83
N LEU A 322 -9.14 19.91 10.97
CA LEU A 322 -8.41 19.73 12.20
C LEU A 322 -7.79 21.07 12.61
N LYS A 323 -7.89 21.44 13.88
CA LYS A 323 -7.22 22.64 14.39
C LYS A 323 -5.74 22.38 14.51
N LEU A 324 -4.91 23.29 13.99
CA LEU A 324 -3.46 23.23 14.05
C LEU A 324 -2.94 23.08 15.48
N ARG A 325 -3.59 23.76 16.45
CA ARG A 325 -3.22 23.69 17.87
C ARG A 325 -3.53 22.36 18.55
N GLU A 326 -4.42 21.56 17.98
CA GLU A 326 -4.87 20.28 18.57
C GLU A 326 -4.12 19.07 17.99
N VAL A 327 -3.41 19.24 16.86
CA VAL A 327 -2.72 18.17 16.14
C VAL A 327 -1.23 18.49 15.99
N LYS A 328 -0.37 17.60 16.48
CA LYS A 328 1.08 17.72 16.34
C LYS A 328 1.52 17.22 14.97
N LEU A 329 2.48 17.89 14.36
CA LEU A 329 3.12 17.37 13.14
C LEU A 329 4.25 16.44 13.54
N TRP A 330 4.00 15.13 13.45
CA TRP A 330 4.92 14.13 13.97
C TRP A 330 6.26 14.13 13.23
N GLY A 331 7.36 14.25 13.98
CA GLY A 331 8.71 14.24 13.43
C GLY A 331 9.16 15.55 12.76
N HIS A 332 8.41 16.63 12.94
CA HIS A 332 8.70 17.94 12.34
C HIS A 332 8.81 19.05 13.39
N TYR A 333 9.55 20.13 13.10
CA TYR A 333 9.56 21.31 13.97
C TYR A 333 8.38 22.25 13.69
N THR A 334 7.93 22.28 12.44
CA THR A 334 6.81 23.11 11.97
C THR A 334 5.53 22.82 12.77
N PHE A 335 4.95 23.86 13.38
CA PHE A 335 3.75 23.84 14.24
C PHE A 335 3.89 23.08 15.57
N ASN A 336 5.12 22.71 15.94
CA ASN A 336 5.42 22.15 17.26
C ASN A 336 6.22 23.13 18.14
N GLY A 337 6.54 24.32 17.62
CA GLY A 337 7.25 25.36 18.36
C GLY A 337 6.32 26.34 19.09
N ARG A 338 6.94 27.29 19.79
CA ARG A 338 6.23 28.44 20.36
C ARG A 338 6.19 29.56 19.33
N TYR A 339 4.98 29.95 18.90
CA TYR A 339 4.79 31.11 18.02
C TYR A 339 5.42 32.39 18.60
N ASP A 340 6.24 33.07 17.79
CA ASP A 340 6.81 34.37 18.12
C ASP A 340 6.18 35.47 17.25
N PRO A 341 5.23 36.26 17.78
CA PRO A 341 4.56 37.31 17.04
C PRO A 341 5.48 38.48 16.70
N ARG A 342 6.49 38.78 17.54
CA ARG A 342 7.39 39.91 17.33
C ARG A 342 8.36 39.61 16.19
N LEU A 343 8.95 38.42 16.21
CA LEU A 343 9.83 37.95 15.15
C LEU A 343 9.07 37.81 13.83
N SER A 344 7.87 37.22 13.86
CA SER A 344 7.00 37.11 12.68
C SER A 344 6.72 38.47 12.05
N ALA A 345 6.32 39.46 12.85
CA ALA A 345 6.04 40.81 12.36
C ALA A 345 7.29 41.50 11.80
N ALA A 346 8.43 41.38 12.48
CA ALA A 346 9.70 41.97 12.03
C ALA A 346 10.16 41.38 10.69
N LEU A 347 10.16 40.04 10.57
CA LEU A 347 10.53 39.36 9.33
C LEU A 347 9.55 39.67 8.21
N SER A 348 8.24 39.69 8.48
CA SER A 348 7.24 40.01 7.46
C SER A 348 7.43 41.43 6.89
N ALA A 349 7.76 42.40 7.75
CA ALA A 349 8.04 43.76 7.33
C ALA A 349 9.32 43.87 6.48
N ILE A 350 10.38 43.14 6.85
CA ILE A 350 11.65 43.12 6.11
C ILE A 350 11.51 42.43 4.76
N MET A 351 10.78 41.30 4.72
CA MET A 351 10.71 40.45 3.53
C MET A 351 9.60 40.87 2.55
N GLY A 352 8.61 41.64 3.01
CA GLY A 352 7.49 42.11 2.19
C GLY A 352 6.42 41.04 1.91
N PHE A 353 6.35 39.99 2.73
CA PHE A 353 5.32 38.94 2.69
C PHE A 353 5.12 38.33 4.08
N ASP A 354 3.99 37.66 4.31
CA ASP A 354 3.67 37.03 5.60
C ASP A 354 4.68 35.91 5.94
N VAL A 355 5.42 36.08 7.04
CA VAL A 355 6.31 35.06 7.63
C VAL A 355 5.80 34.70 9.01
N TYR A 356 5.48 33.42 9.21
CA TYR A 356 5.12 32.91 10.53
C TYR A 356 6.35 32.24 11.16
N ALA A 357 6.74 32.69 12.35
CA ALA A 357 7.95 32.24 13.04
C ALA A 357 7.62 31.49 14.33
N GLU A 358 8.28 30.35 14.54
CA GLU A 358 8.22 29.58 15.78
C GLU A 358 9.61 29.36 16.37
N GLU A 359 9.69 29.40 17.70
CA GLU A 359 10.88 29.02 18.44
C GLU A 359 10.76 27.57 18.95
N CYS A 360 11.76 26.76 18.62
CA CYS A 360 11.94 25.37 19.03
C CYS A 360 13.28 25.23 19.77
N GLY A 361 13.43 25.93 20.90
CA GLY A 361 14.70 25.95 21.65
C GLY A 361 15.81 26.70 20.90
N SER A 362 16.86 25.98 20.49
CA SER A 362 17.97 26.52 19.68
C SER A 362 17.63 26.66 18.19
N ILE A 363 16.43 26.23 17.79
CA ILE A 363 15.94 26.26 16.42
C ILE A 363 14.86 27.33 16.26
N VAL A 364 14.86 28.02 15.12
CA VAL A 364 13.76 28.87 14.65
C VAL A 364 13.19 28.27 13.37
N VAL A 365 11.87 28.09 13.32
CA VAL A 365 11.15 27.66 12.11
C VAL A 365 10.46 28.86 11.49
N LEU A 366 10.72 29.09 10.20
CA LEU A 366 10.12 30.15 9.41
C LEU A 366 9.20 29.52 8.37
N ILE A 367 7.91 29.86 8.41
CA ILE A 367 6.86 29.26 7.59
C ILE A 367 6.32 30.30 6.61
N ALA A 368 6.28 29.92 5.32
CA ALA A 368 5.65 30.69 4.26
C ALA A 368 4.50 29.93 3.60
N ASN A 369 3.53 30.69 3.06
CA ASN A 369 2.29 30.15 2.51
C ASN A 369 2.38 29.78 1.01
N ASP A 370 3.22 30.47 0.23
CA ASP A 370 3.31 30.30 -1.23
C ASP A 370 4.75 30.10 -1.72
N ASP A 371 4.87 29.55 -2.93
CA ASP A 371 6.17 29.16 -3.52
C ASP A 371 7.15 30.33 -3.65
N ALA A 372 6.66 31.55 -3.92
CA ALA A 372 7.53 32.71 -4.10
C ALA A 372 8.13 33.19 -2.76
N ALA A 373 7.29 33.25 -1.72
CA ALA A 373 7.72 33.52 -0.35
C ALA A 373 8.68 32.43 0.16
N CYS A 374 8.39 31.16 -0.12
CA CYS A 374 9.25 30.05 0.27
C CYS A 374 10.65 30.13 -0.37
N ARG A 375 10.76 30.44 -1.66
CA ARG A 375 12.06 30.62 -2.33
C ARG A 375 12.89 31.72 -1.69
N LYS A 376 12.28 32.89 -1.45
CA LYS A 376 12.94 34.02 -0.79
C LYS A 376 13.40 33.67 0.63
N LEU A 377 12.59 32.93 1.41
CA LEU A 377 12.99 32.44 2.72
C LEU A 377 14.15 31.45 2.65
N GLN A 378 14.14 30.53 1.68
CA GLN A 378 15.23 29.58 1.48
C GLN A 378 16.54 30.29 1.12
N GLU A 379 16.50 31.28 0.22
CA GLU A 379 17.65 32.09 -0.16
C GLU A 379 18.20 32.90 1.04
N ALA A 380 17.31 33.42 1.90
CA ALA A 380 17.69 34.20 3.08
C ALA A 380 18.10 33.33 4.30
N ARG A 381 17.91 32.00 4.25
CA ARG A 381 18.01 31.10 5.41
C ARG A 381 19.33 31.23 6.16
N GLU A 382 20.46 31.22 5.46
CA GLU A 382 21.79 31.28 6.08
C GLU A 382 22.07 32.63 6.76
N GLN A 383 21.62 33.73 6.14
CA GLN A 383 21.78 35.07 6.70
C GLN A 383 20.90 35.24 7.94
N LEU A 384 19.65 34.76 7.88
CA LEU A 384 18.72 34.75 9.01
C LEU A 384 19.26 33.90 10.17
N ALA A 385 19.84 32.72 9.89
CA ALA A 385 20.46 31.89 10.92
C ALA A 385 21.59 32.62 11.67
N LYS A 386 22.44 33.37 10.94
CA LYS A 386 23.51 34.19 11.53
C LYS A 386 22.96 35.35 12.36
N LEU A 387 21.96 36.08 11.84
CA LEU A 387 21.35 37.21 12.52
C LEU A 387 20.62 36.78 13.81
N LEU A 388 19.93 35.66 13.77
CA LEU A 388 19.19 35.11 14.91
C LEU A 388 20.09 34.36 15.89
N ASN A 389 21.34 34.07 15.50
CA ASN A 389 22.28 33.22 16.24
C ASN A 389 21.63 31.88 16.67
N LYS A 390 20.84 31.30 15.75
CA LYS A 390 20.07 30.07 15.95
C LYS A 390 20.02 29.28 14.66
N GLU A 391 19.93 27.95 14.77
CA GLU A 391 19.68 27.13 13.61
C GLU A 391 18.30 27.48 13.04
N THR A 392 18.22 27.71 11.74
CA THR A 392 16.98 28.15 11.09
C THR A 392 16.50 27.10 10.10
N TYR A 393 15.22 26.75 10.19
CA TYR A 393 14.52 25.90 9.24
C TYR A 393 13.45 26.70 8.50
N THR A 394 13.27 26.41 7.22
CA THR A 394 12.22 27.01 6.40
C THR A 394 11.22 25.95 5.99
N SER A 395 9.93 26.25 6.16
CA SER A 395 8.83 25.35 5.86
C SER A 395 7.88 26.01 4.87
N CYS A 396 7.42 25.24 3.89
CA CYS A 396 6.62 25.74 2.79
C CYS A 396 5.26 25.08 2.77
N LEU A 397 4.18 25.84 3.01
CA LEU A 397 2.85 25.24 3.09
C LEU A 397 2.26 24.89 1.72
N SER A 398 2.65 25.59 0.65
CA SER A 398 2.15 25.31 -0.70
C SER A 398 2.44 23.88 -1.17
N VAL A 399 3.56 23.31 -0.74
CA VAL A 399 3.95 21.93 -1.10
C VAL A 399 3.20 20.87 -0.28
N THR A 400 2.52 21.24 0.79
CA THR A 400 1.70 20.32 1.61
C THR A 400 0.42 19.91 0.90
N LYS A 401 -0.08 20.72 -0.04
CA LYS A 401 -1.29 20.41 -0.79
C LYS A 401 -1.11 19.14 -1.60
N GLY A 402 -2.04 18.21 -1.44
CA GLY A 402 -2.00 16.88 -2.04
C GLY A 402 -1.10 15.90 -1.31
N ALA A 403 -0.41 16.28 -0.23
CA ALA A 403 0.41 15.35 0.52
C ALA A 403 -0.44 14.25 1.17
N LEU A 404 0.00 13.00 0.99
CA LEU A 404 -0.54 11.87 1.71
C LEU A 404 -0.04 11.91 3.15
N VAL A 405 -0.93 11.76 4.12
CA VAL A 405 -0.63 11.84 5.55
C VAL A 405 -1.20 10.64 6.30
N GLY A 406 -0.50 10.23 7.35
CA GLY A 406 -0.97 9.28 8.35
C GLY A 406 -1.56 10.02 9.55
N LEU A 407 -2.69 9.54 10.08
CA LEU A 407 -3.38 10.12 11.22
C LEU A 407 -3.13 9.24 12.44
N LEU A 408 -2.62 9.86 13.51
CA LEU A 408 -2.26 9.16 14.74
C LEU A 408 -3.17 9.59 15.89
N ASP A 409 -3.57 8.62 16.72
CA ASP A 409 -4.27 8.86 17.98
C ASP A 409 -3.31 9.26 19.13
N ASP A 410 -3.82 9.29 20.36
CA ASP A 410 -3.06 9.60 21.58
C ASP A 410 -2.05 8.50 21.97
N ARG A 411 -2.20 7.29 21.43
CA ARG A 411 -1.28 6.15 21.59
C ARG A 411 -0.25 6.05 20.46
N LEU A 412 -0.27 7.01 19.53
CA LEU A 412 0.57 7.02 18.33
C LEU A 412 0.34 5.81 17.43
N GLU A 413 -0.90 5.31 17.42
CA GLU A 413 -1.36 4.30 16.49
C GLU A 413 -1.98 4.96 15.26
N CYS A 414 -1.70 4.41 14.07
CA CYS A 414 -2.24 4.95 12.83
C CYS A 414 -3.70 4.53 12.69
N VAL A 415 -4.61 5.50 12.89
CA VAL A 415 -6.07 5.31 12.84
C VAL A 415 -6.65 5.59 11.44
N GLY A 416 -5.85 6.12 10.52
CA GLY A 416 -6.27 6.37 9.15
C GLY A 416 -5.21 7.09 8.33
N ILE A 417 -5.53 7.28 7.05
CA ILE A 417 -4.75 8.09 6.12
C ILE A 417 -5.63 9.16 5.48
N GLY A 418 -5.02 10.21 4.95
CA GLY A 418 -5.74 11.25 4.21
C GLY A 418 -4.86 12.03 3.28
N VAL A 419 -5.47 12.94 2.53
CA VAL A 419 -4.77 13.84 1.62
C VAL A 419 -5.04 15.28 2.04
N VAL A 420 -3.97 16.04 2.28
CA VAL A 420 -4.08 17.44 2.69
C VAL A 420 -4.65 18.27 1.55
N GLU A 421 -5.74 18.99 1.79
CA GLU A 421 -6.32 19.91 0.81
C GLU A 421 -5.75 21.32 0.94
N ASP A 422 -5.55 21.76 2.18
CA ASP A 422 -5.18 23.13 2.51
C ASP A 422 -4.67 23.22 3.96
N VAL A 423 -3.73 24.13 4.21
CA VAL A 423 -3.25 24.47 5.55
C VAL A 423 -3.35 25.98 5.68
N ASN A 424 -4.20 26.45 6.59
CA ASN A 424 -4.44 27.87 6.79
C ASN A 424 -3.98 28.28 8.19
N ILE A 425 -2.88 29.01 8.25
CA ILE A 425 -2.30 29.54 9.50
C ILE A 425 -3.24 30.57 10.14
N LYS A 426 -3.85 31.45 9.35
CA LYS A 426 -4.71 32.54 9.86
C LYS A 426 -5.94 31.99 10.56
N ASP A 427 -6.57 30.99 9.95
CA ASP A 427 -7.73 30.30 10.50
C ASP A 427 -7.35 29.23 11.54
N GLY A 428 -6.05 28.87 11.62
CA GLY A 428 -5.55 27.88 12.56
C GLY A 428 -5.99 26.45 12.25
N VAL A 429 -6.18 26.08 10.97
CA VAL A 429 -6.76 24.80 10.55
C VAL A 429 -6.01 24.10 9.42
N ILE A 430 -6.05 22.77 9.44
CA ILE A 430 -5.68 21.89 8.33
C ILE A 430 -6.95 21.25 7.78
N LYS A 431 -7.18 21.40 6.46
CA LYS A 431 -8.25 20.71 5.74
C LYS A 431 -7.70 19.41 5.15
N LEU A 432 -8.37 18.31 5.48
CA LEU A 432 -7.96 16.97 5.12
C LEU A 432 -9.09 16.23 4.42
N ARG A 433 -8.80 15.65 3.24
CA ARG A 433 -9.72 14.71 2.59
C ARG A 433 -9.43 13.30 3.11
N THR A 434 -10.36 12.74 3.87
CA THR A 434 -10.21 11.39 4.44
C THR A 434 -11.56 10.70 4.67
N PRO A 435 -11.67 9.37 4.45
CA PRO A 435 -12.85 8.61 4.83
C PRO A 435 -12.87 8.24 6.33
N PHE A 436 -11.73 8.36 7.03
CA PHE A 436 -11.60 7.92 8.43
C PHE A 436 -12.12 8.96 9.41
N ASN A 437 -12.58 8.52 10.59
CA ASN A 437 -12.92 9.44 11.66
C ASN A 437 -11.66 10.23 12.09
N ILE A 438 -11.83 11.53 12.34
CA ILE A 438 -10.74 12.40 12.81
C ILE A 438 -10.88 12.73 14.29
N GLU A 439 -11.99 12.34 14.94
CA GLU A 439 -12.11 12.42 16.39
C GLU A 439 -11.04 11.54 17.03
N GLY A 440 -10.37 12.08 18.06
CA GLY A 440 -9.27 11.39 18.73
C GLY A 440 -7.91 11.49 18.03
N VAL A 441 -7.83 12.05 16.81
CA VAL A 441 -6.55 12.35 16.17
C VAL A 441 -5.79 13.37 17.01
N ARG A 442 -4.51 13.09 17.27
CA ARG A 442 -3.59 13.92 18.06
C ARG A 442 -2.32 14.26 17.33
N ALA A 443 -1.92 13.48 16.34
CA ALA A 443 -0.76 13.78 15.52
C ALA A 443 -0.96 13.37 14.07
N MET A 444 -0.16 13.95 13.19
CA MET A 444 -0.19 13.69 11.75
C MET A 444 1.23 13.51 11.22
N VAL A 445 1.45 12.46 10.44
CA VAL A 445 2.74 12.14 9.81
C VAL A 445 2.66 12.51 8.34
N PHE A 446 3.57 13.37 7.85
CA PHE A 446 3.63 13.73 6.44
C PHE A 446 4.42 12.71 5.62
N GLY A 447 3.79 12.21 4.56
CA GLY A 447 4.45 11.35 3.58
C GLY A 447 5.22 12.14 2.53
N ARG A 448 6.00 11.39 1.74
CA ARG A 448 6.74 11.84 0.55
C ARG A 448 5.92 11.79 -0.73
N LEU A 449 4.71 11.23 -0.64
CA LEU A 449 3.79 11.04 -1.75
C LEU A 449 2.80 12.20 -1.82
N ARG A 450 2.58 12.69 -3.04
CA ARG A 450 1.49 13.60 -3.35
C ARG A 450 0.49 12.93 -4.27
N VAL A 451 -0.79 13.14 -3.99
CA VAL A 451 -1.91 12.55 -4.69
C VAL A 451 -2.88 13.67 -5.06
N SER A 452 -3.31 13.71 -6.33
CA SER A 452 -4.34 14.66 -6.74
C SER A 452 -5.73 14.26 -6.24
N LYS A 453 -6.73 15.13 -6.41
CA LYS A 453 -8.11 14.82 -6.02
C LYS A 453 -8.69 13.63 -6.80
N GLU A 454 -8.16 13.38 -7.99
CA GLU A 454 -8.52 12.29 -8.90
C GLU A 454 -7.75 10.99 -8.59
N GLY A 455 -6.92 10.96 -7.54
CA GLY A 455 -6.14 9.76 -7.18
C GLY A 455 -4.85 9.56 -7.96
N ILE A 456 -4.40 10.57 -8.74
CA ILE A 456 -3.19 10.46 -9.57
C ILE A 456 -1.94 10.69 -8.70
N GLU A 457 -0.94 9.82 -8.82
CA GLU A 457 0.36 9.96 -8.15
C GLU A 457 1.12 11.13 -8.78
N ARG A 458 1.51 12.12 -7.96
CA ARG A 458 2.32 13.28 -8.36
C ARG A 458 3.77 13.11 -7.89
N GLU A 459 4.60 14.12 -8.17
CA GLU A 459 6.04 14.13 -7.84
C GLU A 459 6.37 13.59 -6.44
N ARG A 460 7.48 12.86 -6.38
CA ARG A 460 8.10 12.39 -5.14
C ARG A 460 9.10 13.42 -4.68
N GLY A 461 9.06 13.77 -3.39
CA GLY A 461 10.00 14.71 -2.80
C GLY A 461 10.36 14.32 -1.37
N PRO A 462 11.22 15.11 -0.69
CA PRO A 462 11.24 15.09 0.76
C PRO A 462 9.82 15.35 1.29
N PRO A 463 9.50 14.94 2.53
CA PRO A 463 8.25 15.35 3.15
C PRO A 463 8.09 16.87 3.00
N PRO A 464 6.89 17.36 2.65
CA PRO A 464 6.67 18.77 2.31
C PRO A 464 6.96 19.73 3.46
N ILE A 465 7.05 19.20 4.68
CA ILE A 465 7.36 19.92 5.89
C ILE A 465 8.65 19.34 6.45
N ALA A 466 9.55 20.22 6.89
CA ALA A 466 10.76 19.87 7.63
C ALA A 466 10.49 19.96 9.14
#